data_AF-A0A367XXD7-F1
#
_entry.id   AF-A0A367XXD7-F1
#
_cell.length_a   1.000
_cell.length_b   1.000
_cell.length_c   1.000
_cell.angle_alpha   90.00
_cell.angle_beta   90.00
_cell.angle_gamma   90.00
#
_symmetry.space_group_name_H-M   'P 1'
#
loop_
_entity.id
_entity.type
_entity.pdbx_description
1 polymer ?
#
loop_
_entity_poly.entity_id
_entity_poly.type
_entity_poly.pdbx_seq_one_letter_code
_entity_poly.pdbx_strand_id
1 'polypeptide(L)'
;MSIIPVTKFFNKLKKFYNLYYYMSPLPVLSNGEAVVFQTINFLILAIGIYYTIFFVPVVLTQSTEKIIYYLTGHHINLLGLLTSSLKLVQVNDHSIINNITLDNDSLLNQFQ
;
A
#
# COMPACT_ATOMS: atom_id res chain seq x y z
N MET A 1 23.35 -16.50 11.82
CA MET A 1 24.05 -15.33 12.39
C MET A 1 23.69 -14.07 11.58
N SER A 2 22.51 -13.46 11.77
CA SER A 2 22.03 -12.26 11.04
C SER A 2 21.70 -11.08 11.97
N ILE A 3 22.54 -10.88 12.99
CA ILE A 3 22.30 -9.91 14.06
C ILE A 3 22.66 -8.47 13.59
N ILE A 4 23.56 -8.36 12.61
CA ILE A 4 24.13 -7.11 12.09
C ILE A 4 23.12 -6.20 11.34
N PRO A 5 22.23 -6.71 10.45
CA PRO A 5 21.26 -5.83 9.78
C PRO A 5 20.23 -5.24 10.75
N VAL A 6 19.84 -6.02 11.77
CA VAL A 6 18.84 -5.65 12.77
C VAL A 6 19.34 -4.52 13.66
N THR A 7 20.57 -4.59 14.15
CA THR A 7 21.16 -3.53 14.98
C THR A 7 21.35 -2.21 14.22
N LYS A 8 21.69 -2.27 12.93
CA LYS A 8 21.78 -1.08 12.06
C LYS A 8 20.42 -0.41 11.86
N PHE A 9 19.34 -1.20 11.73
CA PHE A 9 17.98 -0.70 11.62
C PHE A 9 17.52 0.02 12.91
N PHE A 10 17.74 -0.59 14.07
CA PHE A 10 17.40 0.03 15.36
C PHE A 10 18.19 1.31 15.62
N ASN A 11 19.47 1.34 15.29
CA ASN A 11 20.28 2.56 15.39
C ASN A 11 19.76 3.69 14.48
N LYS A 12 19.28 3.34 13.27
CA LYS A 12 18.69 4.31 12.34
C LYS A 12 17.37 4.86 12.89
N LEU A 13 16.50 4.01 13.42
CA LEU A 13 15.26 4.40 14.11
C LEU A 13 15.53 5.32 15.29
N LYS A 14 16.51 4.98 16.13
CA LYS A 14 16.91 5.83 17.27
C LYS A 14 17.38 7.21 16.81
N LYS A 15 18.16 7.27 15.72
CA LYS A 15 18.59 8.55 15.14
C LYS A 15 17.41 9.40 14.64
N PHE A 16 16.43 8.77 13.98
CA PHE A 16 15.22 9.46 13.54
C PHE A 16 14.36 9.93 14.70
N TYR A 17 14.20 9.11 15.73
CA TYR A 17 13.48 9.49 16.93
C TYR A 17 14.15 10.69 17.62
N ASN A 18 15.48 10.67 17.77
CA ASN A 18 16.21 11.79 18.33
C ASN A 18 16.03 13.06 17.49
N LEU A 19 16.10 12.95 16.16
CA LEU A 19 15.85 14.08 15.28
C LEU A 19 14.43 14.65 15.49
N TYR A 20 13.42 13.79 15.53
CA TYR A 20 12.04 14.20 15.80
C TYR A 20 11.90 14.86 17.17
N TYR A 21 12.50 14.27 18.21
CA TYR A 21 12.45 14.79 19.58
C TYR A 21 13.06 16.19 19.69
N TYR A 22 14.19 16.47 19.03
CA TYR A 22 14.84 17.79 19.09
C TYR A 22 14.28 18.81 18.10
N MET A 23 13.60 18.38 17.03
CA MET A 23 12.95 19.28 16.06
C MET A 23 11.52 19.66 16.46
N SER A 24 10.90 18.89 17.35
CA SER A 24 9.56 19.17 17.88
C SER A 24 9.65 19.85 19.25
N PRO A 25 8.58 20.52 19.71
CA PRO A 25 8.53 21.11 21.04
C PRO A 25 8.47 20.08 22.20
N LEU A 26 8.66 18.79 21.92
CA LEU A 26 8.63 17.72 22.94
C LEU A 26 9.55 17.94 24.16
N PRO A 27 10.75 18.53 24.04
CA PRO A 27 11.64 18.72 25.20
C PRO A 27 11.15 19.79 26.19
N VAL A 28 10.26 20.68 25.76
CA VAL A 28 9.76 21.81 26.55
C VAL A 28 8.31 21.62 27.02
N LEU A 29 7.64 20.56 26.56
CA LEU A 29 6.26 20.24 26.91
C LEU A 29 6.20 19.43 28.20
N SER A 30 5.16 19.66 29.01
CA SER A 30 4.83 18.74 30.10
C SER A 30 4.34 17.40 29.55
N ASN A 31 4.41 16.33 30.35
CA ASN A 31 4.00 14.99 29.91
C ASN A 31 2.57 14.95 29.37
N GLY A 32 1.65 15.75 29.92
CA GLY A 32 0.27 15.83 29.43
C GLY A 32 0.16 16.52 28.07
N GLU A 33 0.87 17.63 27.87
CA GLU A 33 0.85 18.37 26.61
C GLU A 33 1.58 17.61 25.50
N ALA A 34 2.64 16.85 25.84
CA ALA A 34 3.33 15.98 24.90
C ALA A 34 2.40 14.89 24.34
N VAL A 35 1.52 14.32 25.17
CA VAL A 35 0.51 13.35 24.72
C VAL A 35 -0.45 14.00 23.73
N VAL A 36 -1.01 15.16 24.07
CA VAL A 36 -1.94 15.90 23.19
C VAL A 36 -1.26 16.24 21.85
N PHE A 37 -0.04 16.75 21.89
CA PHE A 37 0.74 17.06 20.69
C PHE A 37 0.96 15.82 19.82
N GLN A 38 1.32 14.70 20.42
CA GLN A 38 1.52 13.45 19.68
C GLN A 38 0.21 12.94 19.06
N THR A 39 -0.92 13.04 19.77
CA THR A 39 -2.24 12.65 19.26
C THR A 39 -2.65 13.49 18.05
N ILE A 40 -2.44 14.80 18.09
CA ILE A 40 -2.72 15.68 16.95
C ILE A 40 -1.86 15.31 15.75
N ASN A 41 -0.56 15.10 15.94
CA ASN A 41 0.33 14.68 14.86
C ASN A 41 -0.06 13.33 14.26
N PHE A 42 -0.46 12.38 15.11
CA PHE A 42 -0.94 11.08 14.65
C PHE A 42 -2.23 11.20 13.83
N LEU A 43 -3.16 12.08 14.25
CA LEU A 43 -4.39 12.34 13.50
C LEU A 43 -4.10 12.96 12.12
N ILE A 44 -3.20 13.94 12.06
CA ILE A 44 -2.76 14.56 10.80
C ILE A 44 -2.12 13.52 9.90
N LEU A 45 -1.26 12.65 10.44
CA LEU A 45 -0.64 11.57 9.69
C LEU A 45 -1.69 10.60 9.13
N ALA A 46 -2.68 10.20 9.94
CA ALA A 46 -3.75 9.31 9.50
C ALA A 46 -4.59 9.93 8.36
N ILE A 47 -4.92 11.21 8.47
CA ILE A 47 -5.59 11.97 7.41
C ILE A 47 -4.71 12.02 6.16
N GLY A 48 -3.43 12.33 6.31
CA GLY A 48 -2.47 12.37 5.19
C GLY A 48 -2.38 11.03 4.45
N ILE A 49 -2.32 9.92 5.18
CA ILE A 49 -2.33 8.57 4.59
C ILE A 49 -3.64 8.32 3.84
N TYR A 50 -4.79 8.65 4.44
CA TYR A 50 -6.09 8.49 3.79
C TYR A 50 -6.16 9.26 2.46
N TYR A 51 -5.74 10.51 2.45
CA TYR A 51 -5.74 11.33 1.25
C TYR A 51 -4.76 10.81 0.20
N THR A 52 -3.55 10.41 0.61
CA THR A 52 -2.51 9.97 -0.33
C THR A 52 -2.85 8.63 -0.99
N ILE A 53 -3.44 7.70 -0.24
CA ILE A 53 -3.73 6.34 -0.73
C ILE A 53 -5.07 6.28 -1.47
N PHE A 54 -6.10 6.95 -0.96
CA PHE A 54 -7.45 6.80 -1.51
C PHE A 54 -7.89 7.99 -2.34
N PHE A 55 -7.72 9.20 -1.82
CA PHE A 55 -8.29 10.39 -2.46
C PHE A 55 -7.49 10.81 -3.70
N VAL A 56 -6.17 10.94 -3.58
CA VAL A 56 -5.29 11.42 -4.66
C VAL A 56 -5.38 10.51 -5.89
N PRO A 57 -5.29 9.16 -5.79
CA PRO A 57 -5.39 8.31 -6.96
C PRO A 57 -6.75 8.41 -7.66
N VAL A 58 -7.85 8.47 -6.90
CA VAL A 58 -9.20 8.61 -7.47
C VAL A 58 -9.33 9.90 -8.27
N VAL A 59 -8.90 11.03 -7.70
CA VAL A 59 -8.95 12.33 -8.40
C VAL A 59 -8.04 12.34 -9.63
N LEU A 60 -6.86 11.73 -9.54
CA LEU A 60 -5.92 11.62 -10.66
C LEU A 60 -6.51 10.78 -11.80
N THR A 61 -7.15 9.64 -11.48
CA THR A 61 -7.82 8.78 -12.45
C THR A 61 -8.95 9.53 -13.15
N GLN A 62 -9.83 10.21 -12.40
CA GLN A 62 -10.92 11.01 -12.98
C GLN A 62 -10.41 12.15 -13.86
N SER A 63 -9.31 12.80 -13.46
CA SER A 63 -8.70 13.86 -14.26
C SER A 63 -8.14 13.30 -15.57
N THR A 64 -7.51 12.13 -15.52
CA THR A 64 -6.99 11.42 -16.69
C THR A 64 -8.11 11.02 -17.65
N GLU A 65 -9.22 10.48 -17.14
CA GLU A 65 -10.40 10.13 -17.94
C GLU A 65 -10.97 11.34 -18.68
N LYS A 66 -11.07 12.50 -18.01
CA LYS A 66 -11.52 13.75 -18.64
C LYS A 66 -10.58 14.19 -19.76
N ILE A 67 -9.26 14.14 -19.54
CA ILE A 67 -8.26 14.49 -20.56
C ILE A 67 -8.41 13.58 -21.78
N ILE A 68 -8.55 12.27 -21.57
CA ILE A 68 -8.74 11.31 -22.66
C ILE A 68 -10.05 11.59 -23.41
N TYR A 69 -11.14 11.89 -22.70
CA TYR A 69 -12.41 12.25 -23.31
C TYR A 69 -12.29 13.48 -24.21
N TYR A 70 -11.62 14.54 -23.75
CA TYR A 70 -11.42 15.74 -24.57
C TYR A 70 -10.54 15.49 -25.80
N LEU A 71 -9.57 14.57 -25.72
CA LEU A 71 -8.67 14.25 -26.83
C LEU A 71 -9.30 13.29 -27.86
N THR A 72 -10.09 12.33 -27.41
CA THR A 72 -10.56 11.21 -28.25
C THR A 72 -12.06 11.21 -28.50
N GLY A 73 -12.84 11.99 -27.74
CA GLY A 73 -14.30 11.96 -27.75
C GLY A 73 -14.93 10.73 -27.09
N HIS A 74 -14.12 9.80 -26.57
CA HIS A 74 -14.60 8.55 -26.00
C HIS A 74 -14.60 8.59 -24.46
N HIS A 75 -15.69 8.15 -23.83
CA HIS A 75 -15.75 7.96 -22.39
C HIS A 75 -15.11 6.63 -22.00
N ILE A 76 -14.08 6.69 -21.17
CA ILE A 76 -13.38 5.52 -20.64
C ILE A 76 -13.46 5.55 -19.12
N ASN A 77 -13.83 4.42 -18.50
CA ASN A 77 -13.77 4.23 -17.05
C ASN A 77 -12.51 3.41 -16.72
N LEU A 78 -11.45 4.12 -16.37
CA LEU A 78 -10.10 3.59 -16.18
C LEU A 78 -10.00 2.78 -14.89
N LEU A 79 -10.76 3.16 -13.85
CA LEU A 79 -10.87 2.39 -12.60
C LEU A 79 -11.60 1.03 -12.82
N GLY A 80 -12.66 1.05 -13.62
CA GLY A 80 -13.39 -0.16 -14.03
C GLY A 80 -12.53 -1.11 -14.87
N LEU A 81 -11.66 -0.55 -15.72
CA LEU A 81 -10.74 -1.33 -16.56
C LEU A 81 -9.65 -1.99 -15.71
N LEU A 82 -9.10 -1.27 -14.74
CA LEU A 82 -8.05 -1.76 -13.85
C LEU A 82 -8.57 -2.89 -12.93
N THR A 83 -9.76 -2.72 -12.35
CA THR A 83 -10.41 -3.77 -11.55
C THR A 83 -10.76 -5.02 -12.38
N SER A 84 -11.20 -4.83 -13.62
CA SER A 84 -11.46 -5.94 -14.55
C SER A 84 -10.19 -6.69 -14.92
N SER A 85 -9.08 -5.99 -15.18
CA SER A 85 -7.78 -6.61 -15.48
C SER A 85 -7.23 -7.42 -14.30
N LEU A 86 -7.35 -6.91 -13.07
CA LEU A 86 -6.94 -7.65 -11.87
C LEU A 86 -7.80 -8.91 -11.66
N LYS A 87 -9.11 -8.81 -11.89
CA LYS A 87 -10.02 -9.96 -11.82
C LYS A 87 -9.68 -11.02 -12.87
N LEU A 88 -9.29 -10.63 -14.08
CA LEU A 88 -8.85 -11.54 -15.14
C LEU A 88 -7.55 -12.26 -14.78
N VAL A 89 -6.57 -11.56 -14.21
CA VAL A 89 -5.32 -12.16 -13.74
C VAL A 89 -5.59 -13.18 -12.62
N GLN A 90 -6.44 -12.84 -11.65
CA GLN A 90 -6.79 -13.74 -10.55
C GLN A 90 -7.52 -15.02 -11.02
N VAL A 91 -8.37 -14.92 -12.04
CA VAL A 91 -9.03 -16.10 -12.63
C VAL A 91 -8.02 -17.02 -13.32
N ASN A 92 -6.97 -16.46 -13.94
CA ASN A 92 -5.92 -17.24 -14.58
C ASN A 92 -5.16 -18.11 -13.56
N ASP A 93 -4.81 -17.55 -12.39
CA ASP A 93 -4.07 -18.29 -11.36
C ASP A 93 -4.87 -19.47 -10.79
N HIS A 94 -6.19 -19.33 -10.59
CA HIS A 94 -7.03 -20.46 -10.17
C HIS A 94 -7.17 -21.55 -11.24
N SER A 95 -7.19 -21.17 -12.53
CA SER A 95 -7.22 -22.15 -13.62
C SER A 95 -5.92 -22.95 -13.75
N ILE A 96 -4.77 -22.31 -13.49
CA ILE A 96 -3.46 -22.95 -13.52
C ILE A 96 -3.30 -23.94 -12.35
N ILE A 97 -3.74 -23.58 -11.14
CA ILE A 97 -3.68 -24.48 -9.99
C ILE A 97 -4.53 -25.73 -10.22
N ASN A 98 -5.73 -25.58 -10.76
CA ASN A 98 -6.62 -26.71 -11.04
C ASN A 98 -6.05 -27.68 -12.08
N ASN A 99 -5.40 -27.16 -13.12
CA ASN A 99 -4.75 -28.00 -14.13
C ASN A 99 -3.53 -28.75 -13.58
N ILE A 100 -2.75 -28.14 -12.68
CA ILE A 100 -1.59 -28.81 -12.04
C ILE A 100 -2.06 -29.93 -11.09
N THR A 101 -3.16 -29.73 -10.36
CA THR A 101 -3.73 -30.80 -9.52
C THR A 101 -4.33 -31.94 -10.32
N LEU A 102 -4.98 -31.66 -11.46
CA LEU A 102 -5.54 -32.68 -12.35
C LEU A 102 -4.45 -33.51 -13.05
N ASP A 103 -3.34 -32.88 -13.47
CA ASP A 103 -2.21 -33.60 -14.06
C ASP A 103 -1.53 -34.53 -13.03
N ASN A 104 -1.37 -34.09 -11.78
CA ASN A 104 -0.74 -34.90 -10.74
C ASN A 104 -1.59 -36.10 -10.31
N ASP A 105 -2.92 -35.96 -10.23
CA ASP A 105 -3.83 -37.08 -9.96
C ASP A 105 -3.90 -38.07 -11.13
N SER A 106 -3.73 -37.60 -12.37
CA SER A 106 -3.68 -38.45 -13.55
C SER A 106 -2.38 -39.27 -13.62
N LEU A 107 -1.24 -38.70 -13.19
CA LEU A 107 0.04 -39.40 -13.12
C LEU A 107 0.06 -40.43 -11.99
N LEU A 108 -0.55 -40.14 -10.84
CA LEU A 108 -0.60 -41.09 -9.71
C LEU A 108 -1.39 -42.37 -10.05
N ASN A 109 -2.45 -42.25 -10.86
CA ASN A 109 -3.28 -43.37 -11.32
C ASN A 109 -2.62 -44.23 -12.43
N GLN A 110 -1.48 -43.82 -12.99
CA GLN A 110 -0.72 -44.64 -13.96
C GLN A 110 0.33 -45.54 -13.30
N PHE A 111 0.58 -45.38 -11.99
CA PHE A 111 1.56 -46.16 -11.22
C PHE A 111 0.94 -47.12 -10.20
N GLN A 112 -0.38 -47.34 -10.24
CA GLN A 112 -1.08 -48.43 -9.56
C GLN A 112 -1.52 -49.50 -10.57
#